data_AF-A0A942JCR0-F1
#
_entry.id   AF-A0A942JCR0-F1
#
_cell.length_a   1.000
_cell.length_b   1.000
_cell.length_c   1.000
_cell.angle_alpha   90.00
_cell.angle_beta   90.00
_cell.angle_gamma   90.00
#
_symmetry.space_group_name_H-M   'P 1'
#
loop_
_entity.id
_entity.type
_entity.pdbx_description
1 polymer ?
#
loop_
_entity_poly.entity_id
_entity_poly.type
_entity_poly.pdbx_seq_one_letter_code
_entity_poly.pdbx_strand_id
1 'polypeptide(L)'
;MMRRLGWLGLLSTLAAGLIGAARQRREVVTRLAVVPPPTPPREQGPVGRALSGWVPARPTTRPGQLAAMVWASPLTVIGLVVALLSGGRPRWRPEYGCFVTEGVRGPSALALRLVGAEANAIGHVVLSRQGTSAKALLAHEAVHVRQAERLGPLLFPLYLWLSARYGYRQHPIEQAARLGARRAMATEAI
;
A
#
# COMPACT_ATOMS: atom_id res chain seq x y z
N MET A 1 -9.52 27.19 18.71
CA MET A 1 -8.22 27.02 18.02
C MET A 1 -8.01 25.60 17.50
N MET A 2 -8.24 24.55 18.31
CA MET A 2 -8.04 23.13 17.92
C MET A 2 -8.83 22.65 16.70
N ARG A 3 -10.08 23.11 16.51
CA ARG A 3 -10.87 22.81 15.29
C ARG A 3 -10.20 23.31 13.99
N ARG A 4 -9.51 24.44 14.02
CA ARG A 4 -8.84 25.00 12.82
C ARG A 4 -7.58 24.22 12.44
N LEU A 5 -6.81 23.76 13.44
CA LEU A 5 -5.65 22.89 13.18
C LEU A 5 -6.06 21.52 12.63
N GLY A 6 -7.15 20.94 13.13
CA GLY A 6 -7.70 19.67 12.60
C GLY A 6 -8.10 19.78 11.13
N TRP A 7 -8.76 20.88 10.75
CA TRP A 7 -9.14 21.14 9.35
C TRP A 7 -7.93 21.33 8.43
N LEU A 8 -6.90 22.05 8.87
CA LEU A 8 -5.68 22.25 8.08
C LEU A 8 -4.93 20.92 7.84
N GLY A 9 -4.85 20.04 8.85
CA GLY A 9 -4.25 18.72 8.70
C GLY A 9 -5.02 17.83 7.72
N LEU A 10 -6.36 17.84 7.79
CA LEU A 10 -7.21 17.10 6.85
C LEU A 10 -7.07 17.62 5.42
N LEU A 11 -7.15 18.94 5.21
CA LEU A 11 -7.00 19.56 3.90
C LEU A 11 -5.62 19.29 3.29
N SER A 12 -4.55 19.33 4.10
CA SER A 12 -3.20 18.99 3.66
C SER A 12 -3.10 17.54 3.19
N THR A 13 -3.71 16.60 3.93
CA THR A 13 -3.74 15.17 3.56
C THR A 13 -4.50 14.95 2.25
N LEU A 14 -5.66 15.60 2.09
CA LEU A 14 -6.45 15.53 0.85
C LEU A 14 -5.69 16.11 -0.35
N ALA A 15 -5.06 17.28 -0.19
CA ALA A 15 -4.25 17.91 -1.23
C ALA A 15 -3.06 17.02 -1.62
N ALA A 16 -2.35 16.43 -0.64
CA ALA A 16 -1.29 15.47 -0.89
C ALA A 16 -1.81 14.24 -1.67
N GLY A 17 -3.01 13.76 -1.32
CA GLY A 17 -3.68 12.67 -2.04
C GLY A 17 -3.94 13.00 -3.51
N LEU A 18 -4.53 14.17 -3.79
CA LEU A 18 -4.78 14.62 -5.16
C LEU A 18 -3.48 14.77 -5.98
N ILE A 19 -2.45 15.37 -5.39
CA ILE A 19 -1.13 15.53 -6.03
C ILE A 19 -0.50 14.16 -6.31
N GLY A 20 -0.51 13.26 -5.32
CA GLY A 20 0.03 11.91 -5.45
C GLY A 20 -0.67 11.12 -6.57
N ALA A 21 -2.00 11.12 -6.58
CA ALA A 21 -2.80 10.42 -7.60
C ALA A 21 -2.56 11.00 -9.00
N ALA A 22 -2.51 12.33 -9.16
CA ALA A 22 -2.22 12.96 -10.43
C ALA A 22 -0.83 12.59 -10.97
N ARG A 23 0.18 12.52 -10.09
CA ARG A 23 1.54 12.09 -10.46
C ARG A 23 1.60 10.63 -10.85
N GLN A 24 1.03 9.74 -10.04
CA GLN A 24 0.98 8.32 -10.34
C GLN A 24 0.28 8.07 -11.69
N ARG A 25 -0.84 8.75 -11.95
CA ARG A 25 -1.53 8.65 -13.24
C ARG A 25 -0.65 9.13 -14.40
N ARG A 26 0.08 10.24 -14.25
CA ARG A 26 1.05 10.70 -15.26
C ARG A 26 2.14 9.66 -15.50
N GLU A 27 2.73 9.10 -14.44
CA GLU A 27 3.74 8.04 -14.54
C GLU A 27 3.22 6.81 -15.32
N VAL A 28 1.98 6.41 -15.10
CA VAL A 28 1.32 5.30 -15.82
C VAL A 28 1.11 5.65 -17.29
N VAL A 29 0.56 6.82 -17.59
CA VAL A 29 0.33 7.28 -18.98
C VAL A 29 1.65 7.38 -19.74
N THR A 30 2.69 7.96 -19.13
CA THR A 30 4.00 8.05 -19.76
C THR A 30 4.55 6.66 -20.05
N ARG A 31 4.50 5.72 -19.12
CA ARG A 31 4.94 4.32 -19.33
C ARG A 31 4.29 3.65 -20.55
N LEU A 32 3.00 3.91 -20.79
CA LEU A 32 2.26 3.33 -21.90
C LEU A 32 2.53 4.03 -23.24
N ALA A 33 2.89 5.33 -23.20
CA ALA A 33 3.09 6.13 -24.40
C ALA A 33 4.51 6.04 -24.98
N VAL A 34 5.55 6.05 -24.14
CA VAL A 34 6.99 6.03 -24.51
C VAL A 34 7.77 5.59 -23.27
N VAL A 35 8.84 4.80 -23.35
CA VAL A 35 9.72 4.61 -22.16
C VAL A 35 10.40 5.96 -21.89
N PRO A 36 9.98 6.75 -20.88
CA PRO A 36 10.63 8.02 -20.63
C PRO A 36 12.07 7.76 -20.18
N PRO A 37 13.02 8.67 -20.46
CA PRO A 37 14.33 8.60 -19.83
C PRO A 37 14.14 8.51 -18.31
N PRO A 38 14.94 7.67 -17.62
CA PRO A 38 14.79 7.49 -16.19
C PRO A 38 14.87 8.87 -15.54
N THR A 39 13.81 9.27 -14.83
CA THR A 39 13.87 10.48 -14.02
C THR A 39 15.03 10.29 -13.05
N PRO A 40 16.03 11.20 -13.03
CA PRO A 40 17.16 11.05 -12.13
C PRO A 40 16.59 10.90 -10.72
N PRO A 41 17.03 9.88 -9.97
CA PRO A 41 16.40 9.59 -8.72
C PRO A 41 16.50 10.83 -7.83
N ARG A 42 15.36 11.38 -7.39
CA ARG A 42 15.36 12.39 -6.34
C ARG A 42 16.15 11.88 -5.16
N GLU A 43 17.13 12.67 -4.73
CA GLU A 43 17.91 12.34 -3.56
C GLU A 43 16.97 12.23 -2.36
N GLN A 44 16.90 11.03 -1.81
CA GLN A 44 16.14 10.79 -0.60
C GLN A 44 17.00 11.24 0.58
N GLY A 45 16.44 12.10 1.43
CA GLY A 45 17.06 12.43 2.72
C GLY A 45 17.15 11.20 3.64
N PRO A 46 17.80 11.32 4.81
CA PRO A 46 18.05 10.19 5.71
C PRO A 46 16.80 9.38 6.06
N VAL A 47 15.68 10.06 6.34
CA VAL A 47 14.39 9.43 6.65
C VAL A 47 13.83 8.65 5.46
N GLY A 48 13.93 9.19 4.25
CA GLY A 48 13.48 8.50 3.03
C GLY A 48 14.27 7.21 2.79
N ARG A 49 15.60 7.25 2.99
CA ARG A 49 16.46 6.07 2.88
C ARG A 49 16.18 5.02 3.95
N ALA A 50 15.93 5.45 5.19
CA ALA A 50 15.54 4.53 6.25
C ALA A 50 14.21 3.83 5.92
N LEU A 51 13.21 4.59 5.46
CA LEU A 51 11.90 4.05 5.08
C LEU A 51 11.97 3.12 3.86
N SER A 52 12.87 3.35 2.90
CA SER A 52 13.00 2.48 1.73
C SER A 52 13.62 1.11 2.04
N GLY A 53 14.38 1.01 3.13
CA GLY A 53 14.85 -0.26 3.68
C GLY A 53 13.92 -0.91 4.72
N TRP A 54 12.88 -0.21 5.16
CA TRP A 54 12.03 -0.62 6.28
C TRP A 54 11.01 -1.68 5.86
N VAL A 55 11.41 -2.94 5.95
CA VAL A 55 10.54 -4.11 5.76
C VAL A 55 10.20 -4.69 7.14
N PRO A 56 9.03 -4.36 7.73
CA PRO A 56 8.71 -4.83 9.07
C PRO A 56 8.57 -6.36 9.09
N ALA A 57 9.08 -7.00 10.14
CA ALA A 57 8.83 -8.42 10.40
C ALA A 57 7.40 -8.62 10.92
N ARG A 58 6.86 -9.83 10.70
CA ARG A 58 5.58 -10.23 11.28
C ARG A 58 5.67 -10.32 12.80
N PRO A 59 4.64 -9.90 13.54
CA PRO A 59 4.57 -10.19 14.96
C PRO A 59 4.48 -11.72 15.19
N THR A 60 5.43 -12.26 15.95
CA THR A 60 5.50 -13.71 16.24
C THR A 60 4.77 -14.08 17.53
N THR A 61 4.59 -13.14 18.46
CA THR A 61 3.90 -13.38 19.73
C THR A 61 2.41 -13.10 19.62
N ARG A 62 1.59 -13.83 20.40
CA ARG A 62 0.12 -13.60 20.45
C ARG A 62 -0.25 -12.17 20.85
N PRO A 63 0.36 -11.58 21.91
CA PRO A 63 0.07 -10.19 22.26
C PRO A 63 0.45 -9.21 21.15
N GLY A 64 1.58 -9.44 20.46
CA GLY A 64 2.00 -8.62 19.33
C GLY A 64 1.05 -8.71 18.14
N GLN A 65 0.53 -9.91 17.86
CA GLN A 65 -0.48 -10.13 16.81
C GLN A 65 -1.80 -9.44 17.14
N LEU A 66 -2.25 -9.52 18.40
CA LEU A 66 -3.47 -8.84 18.86
C LEU A 66 -3.32 -7.31 18.80
N ALA A 67 -2.19 -6.77 19.28
CA ALA A 67 -1.92 -5.35 19.22
C ALA A 67 -1.90 -4.83 17.76
N ALA A 68 -1.26 -5.56 16.86
CA ALA A 68 -1.26 -5.27 15.43
C ALA A 68 -2.68 -5.30 14.82
N MET A 69 -3.47 -6.32 15.18
CA MET A 69 -4.86 -6.46 14.73
C MET A 69 -5.72 -5.28 15.18
N VAL A 70 -5.69 -4.95 16.48
CA VAL A 70 -6.45 -3.83 17.05
C VAL A 70 -6.01 -2.52 16.43
N TRP A 71 -4.70 -2.29 16.31
CA TRP A 71 -4.17 -1.05 15.78
C TRP A 71 -4.53 -0.81 14.30
N ALA A 72 -4.47 -1.84 13.46
CA ALA A 72 -4.86 -1.75 12.05
C ALA A 72 -6.36 -2.01 11.80
N SER A 73 -7.16 -2.27 12.85
CA SER A 73 -8.57 -2.63 12.72
C SER A 73 -9.42 -1.58 11.99
N PRO A 74 -9.23 -0.25 12.15
CA PRO A 74 -10.06 0.72 11.43
C PRO A 74 -9.90 0.60 9.91
N LEU A 75 -8.65 0.43 9.45
CA LEU A 75 -8.37 0.20 8.02
C LEU A 75 -8.87 -1.19 7.59
N THR A 76 -8.74 -2.19 8.44
CA THR A 76 -9.19 -3.56 8.13
C THR A 76 -10.70 -3.61 7.90
N VAL A 77 -11.50 -2.93 8.72
CA VAL A 77 -12.95 -2.81 8.53
C VAL A 77 -13.27 -2.17 7.18
N ILE A 78 -12.60 -1.06 6.85
CA ILE A 78 -12.77 -0.40 5.54
C ILE A 78 -12.42 -1.38 4.41
N GLY A 79 -11.29 -2.09 4.52
CA GLY A 79 -10.85 -3.08 3.54
C GLY A 79 -11.86 -4.20 3.33
N LEU A 80 -12.45 -4.72 4.41
CA LEU A 80 -13.49 -5.76 4.35
C LEU A 80 -14.76 -5.24 3.68
N VAL A 81 -15.22 -4.04 4.04
CA VAL A 81 -16.38 -3.41 3.40
C VAL A 81 -16.14 -3.22 1.91
N VAL A 82 -14.97 -2.69 1.52
CA VAL A 82 -14.61 -2.52 0.11
C VAL A 82 -14.56 -3.87 -0.61
N ALA A 83 -13.99 -4.91 0.00
CA ALA A 83 -13.94 -6.25 -0.58
C ALA A 83 -15.34 -6.79 -0.89
N LEU A 84 -16.26 -6.70 0.09
CA LEU A 84 -17.63 -7.17 -0.03
C LEU A 84 -18.41 -6.38 -1.10
N LEU A 85 -18.33 -5.05 -1.07
CA LEU A 85 -18.98 -4.18 -2.06
C LEU A 85 -18.44 -4.39 -3.48
N SER A 86 -17.23 -4.92 -3.61
CA SER A 86 -16.63 -5.26 -4.90
C SER A 86 -16.99 -6.66 -5.41
N GLY A 87 -17.94 -7.35 -4.74
CA GLY A 87 -18.35 -8.72 -5.04
C GLY A 87 -17.31 -9.78 -4.63
N GLY A 88 -16.31 -9.39 -3.84
CA GLY A 88 -15.22 -10.24 -3.41
C GLY A 88 -15.55 -11.09 -2.19
N ARG A 89 -14.76 -12.15 -2.01
CA ARG A 89 -14.82 -13.03 -0.82
C ARG A 89 -13.46 -13.04 -0.13
N PRO A 90 -13.27 -12.26 0.94
CA PRO A 90 -12.02 -12.25 1.71
C PRO A 90 -11.70 -13.65 2.24
N ARG A 91 -10.51 -14.16 1.92
CA ARG A 91 -10.00 -15.43 2.46
C ARG A 91 -8.73 -15.19 3.24
N TRP A 92 -8.67 -15.69 4.47
CA TRP A 92 -7.45 -15.61 5.26
C TRP A 92 -6.34 -16.44 4.61
N ARG A 93 -5.17 -15.84 4.45
CA ARG A 93 -3.97 -16.45 3.87
C ARG A 93 -2.85 -16.42 4.91
N PRO A 94 -2.64 -17.51 5.67
CA PRO A 94 -1.64 -17.56 6.73
C PRO A 94 -0.23 -17.24 6.25
N GLU A 95 0.10 -17.63 5.01
CA GLU A 95 1.41 -17.37 4.40
C GLU A 95 1.68 -15.88 4.21
N TYR A 96 0.63 -15.05 4.13
CA TYR A 96 0.71 -13.58 4.02
C TYR A 96 0.36 -12.86 5.32
N GLY A 97 -0.39 -13.49 6.23
CA GLY A 97 -0.88 -12.90 7.47
C GLY A 97 -2.03 -11.92 7.24
N CYS A 98 -2.81 -12.12 6.19
CA CYS A 98 -3.86 -11.18 5.79
C CYS A 98 -5.02 -11.89 5.08
N PHE A 99 -6.14 -11.20 4.93
CA PHE A 99 -7.19 -11.59 4.00
C PHE A 99 -6.78 -11.22 2.58
N VAL A 100 -7.04 -12.09 1.62
CA VAL A 100 -6.86 -11.85 0.19
C VAL A 100 -8.19 -12.00 -0.51
N THR A 101 -8.53 -11.02 -1.34
CA THR A 101 -9.70 -11.02 -2.21
C THR A 101 -9.23 -10.81 -3.64
N GLU A 102 -9.46 -11.81 -4.49
CA GLU A 102 -9.07 -11.80 -5.89
C GLU A 102 -10.29 -11.55 -6.79
N GLY A 103 -10.05 -11.02 -8.00
CA GLY A 103 -11.08 -10.74 -8.98
C GLY A 103 -12.09 -9.67 -8.55
N VAL A 104 -11.68 -8.68 -7.75
CA VAL A 104 -12.57 -7.57 -7.34
C VAL A 104 -13.10 -6.80 -8.55
N ARG A 105 -14.34 -6.32 -8.45
CA ARG A 105 -15.05 -5.63 -9.54
C ARG A 105 -15.54 -4.24 -9.12
N GLY A 106 -16.11 -3.50 -10.08
CA GLY A 106 -16.78 -2.24 -9.81
C GLY A 106 -15.82 -1.08 -9.51
N PRO A 107 -16.23 -0.11 -8.66
CA PRO A 107 -15.46 1.11 -8.42
C PRO A 107 -14.04 0.89 -7.88
N SER A 108 -13.82 -0.14 -7.07
CA SER A 108 -12.49 -0.47 -6.53
C SER A 108 -11.54 -0.94 -7.64
N ALA A 109 -12.01 -1.85 -8.50
CA ALA A 109 -11.26 -2.32 -9.66
C ALA A 109 -10.96 -1.18 -10.63
N LEU A 110 -11.91 -0.27 -10.84
CA LEU A 110 -11.71 0.93 -11.65
C LEU A 110 -10.65 1.85 -11.03
N ALA A 111 -10.74 2.14 -9.73
CA ALA A 111 -9.75 2.96 -9.03
C ALA A 111 -8.33 2.38 -9.14
N LEU A 112 -8.17 1.07 -8.96
CA LEU A 112 -6.89 0.38 -9.15
C LEU A 112 -6.38 0.53 -10.59
N ARG A 113 -7.24 0.34 -11.59
CA ARG A 113 -6.86 0.52 -13.01
C ARG A 113 -6.42 1.96 -13.31
N LEU A 114 -7.12 2.96 -12.77
CA LEU A 114 -6.82 4.37 -13.01
C LEU A 114 -5.44 4.79 -12.50
N VAL A 115 -4.94 4.13 -11.46
CA VAL A 115 -3.61 4.37 -10.89
C VAL A 115 -2.57 3.32 -11.32
N GLY A 116 -2.93 2.42 -12.25
CA GLY A 116 -2.04 1.38 -12.76
C GLY A 116 -1.67 0.29 -11.75
N ALA A 117 -2.46 0.13 -10.69
CA ALA A 117 -2.27 -0.91 -9.68
C ALA A 117 -3.03 -2.19 -10.03
N GLU A 118 -2.46 -3.34 -9.66
CA GLU A 118 -3.09 -4.67 -9.79
C GLU A 118 -3.73 -5.12 -8.47
N ALA A 119 -3.13 -4.69 -7.35
CA ALA A 119 -3.63 -4.94 -6.01
C ALA A 119 -3.37 -3.74 -5.10
N ASN A 120 -3.98 -3.75 -3.93
CA ASN A 120 -3.73 -2.80 -2.85
C ASN A 120 -4.07 -3.43 -1.49
N ALA A 121 -3.28 -3.13 -0.46
CA ALA A 121 -3.54 -3.48 0.92
C ALA A 121 -4.26 -2.35 1.67
N ILE A 122 -5.33 -2.71 2.40
CA ILE A 122 -6.07 -1.82 3.31
C ILE A 122 -6.19 -2.53 4.66
N GLY A 123 -5.36 -2.13 5.63
CA GLY A 123 -5.23 -2.87 6.89
C GLY A 123 -4.77 -4.30 6.64
N HIS A 124 -5.52 -5.29 7.13
CA HIS A 124 -5.26 -6.72 6.87
C HIS A 124 -5.96 -7.26 5.62
N VAL A 125 -6.48 -6.42 4.72
CA VAL A 125 -7.19 -6.89 3.51
C VAL A 125 -6.43 -6.49 2.26
N VAL A 126 -6.04 -7.47 1.47
CA VAL A 126 -5.48 -7.30 0.13
C VAL A 126 -6.57 -7.50 -0.90
N LEU A 127 -6.77 -6.48 -1.73
CA LEU A 127 -7.72 -6.47 -2.84
C LEU A 127 -6.92 -6.59 -4.13
N SER A 128 -7.21 -7.58 -4.96
CA SER A 128 -6.59 -7.77 -6.28
C SER A 128 -7.67 -7.82 -7.36
N ARG A 129 -7.46 -7.08 -8.46
CA ARG A 129 -8.34 -7.15 -9.63
C ARG A 129 -8.06 -8.36 -10.53
N GLN A 130 -6.96 -9.08 -10.29
CA GLN A 130 -6.61 -10.29 -11.01
C GLN A 130 -7.41 -11.47 -10.45
N GLY A 131 -7.85 -12.39 -11.31
CA GLY A 131 -8.51 -13.62 -10.87
C GLY A 131 -7.57 -14.58 -10.13
N THR A 132 -6.27 -14.47 -10.40
CA THR A 132 -5.20 -15.16 -9.67
C THR A 132 -3.99 -14.25 -9.64
N SER A 133 -3.57 -13.87 -8.44
CA SER A 133 -2.50 -12.91 -8.22
C SER A 133 -1.16 -13.62 -8.17
N ALA A 134 -0.15 -13.04 -8.82
CA ALA A 134 1.22 -13.54 -8.72
C ALA A 134 1.69 -13.53 -7.26
N LYS A 135 2.45 -14.56 -6.85
CA LYS A 135 3.02 -14.63 -5.49
C LYS A 135 3.83 -13.38 -5.12
N ALA A 136 4.63 -12.87 -6.06
CA ALA A 136 5.41 -11.66 -5.86
C ALA A 136 4.54 -10.42 -5.57
N LEU A 137 3.36 -10.32 -6.21
CA LEU A 137 2.39 -9.26 -5.95
C LEU A 137 1.80 -9.40 -4.54
N LEU A 138 1.36 -10.61 -4.16
CA LEU A 138 0.84 -10.84 -2.80
C LEU A 138 1.90 -10.63 -1.72
N ALA A 139 3.16 -11.00 -1.99
CA ALA A 139 4.27 -10.75 -1.09
C ALA A 139 4.57 -9.24 -0.93
N HIS A 140 4.42 -8.46 -2.00
CA HIS A 140 4.50 -6.99 -1.97
C HIS A 140 3.38 -6.40 -1.11
N GLU A 141 2.13 -6.75 -1.39
CA GLU A 141 0.97 -6.27 -0.61
C GLU A 141 1.03 -6.69 0.87
N ALA A 142 1.55 -7.88 1.16
CA ALA A 142 1.75 -8.33 2.53
C ALA A 142 2.77 -7.47 3.30
N VAL A 143 3.71 -6.78 2.62
CA VAL A 143 4.57 -5.79 3.29
C VAL A 143 3.74 -4.57 3.70
N HIS A 144 2.82 -4.10 2.86
CA HIS A 144 1.92 -3.01 3.20
C HIS A 144 0.99 -3.35 4.36
N VAL A 145 0.51 -4.60 4.44
CA VAL A 145 -0.20 -5.09 5.64
C VAL A 145 0.66 -4.92 6.88
N ARG A 146 1.92 -5.39 6.86
CA ARG A 146 2.83 -5.24 8.01
C ARG A 146 3.19 -3.79 8.33
N GLN A 147 3.21 -2.92 7.33
CA GLN A 147 3.36 -1.48 7.56
C GLN A 147 2.12 -0.90 8.24
N ALA A 148 0.92 -1.36 7.87
CA ALA A 148 -0.34 -1.01 8.55
C ALA A 148 -0.40 -1.57 9.97
N GLU A 149 0.16 -2.76 10.24
CA GLU A 149 0.29 -3.29 11.60
C GLU A 149 1.18 -2.42 12.52
N ARG A 150 2.08 -1.60 11.95
CA ARG A 150 2.97 -0.69 12.72
C ARG A 150 2.44 0.72 12.78
N LEU A 151 1.89 1.23 11.69
CA LEU A 151 1.45 2.63 11.57
C LEU A 151 -0.06 2.81 11.73
N GLY A 152 -0.83 1.73 11.63
CA GLY A 152 -2.28 1.75 11.76
C GLY A 152 -2.89 2.75 10.77
N PRO A 153 -3.90 3.53 11.20
CA PRO A 153 -4.50 4.58 10.39
C PRO A 153 -3.51 5.65 9.89
N LEU A 154 -2.37 5.84 10.56
CA LEU A 154 -1.35 6.83 10.16
C LEU A 154 -0.59 6.43 8.88
N LEU A 155 -0.68 5.17 8.45
CA LEU A 155 -0.09 4.74 7.18
C LEU A 155 -0.66 5.56 6.01
N PHE A 156 -1.98 5.81 6.01
CA PHE A 156 -2.65 6.51 4.91
C PHE A 156 -2.13 7.95 4.71
N PRO A 157 -2.16 8.85 5.71
CA PRO A 157 -1.63 10.21 5.53
C PRO A 157 -0.13 10.21 5.21
N LEU A 158 0.66 9.31 5.80
CA LEU A 158 2.09 9.20 5.48
C LEU A 158 2.31 8.79 4.03
N TYR A 159 1.57 7.79 3.53
CA TYR A 159 1.64 7.33 2.16
C TYR A 159 1.28 8.44 1.17
N LEU A 160 0.20 9.19 1.44
CA LEU A 160 -0.20 10.31 0.56
C LEU A 160 0.86 11.40 0.52
N TRP A 161 1.44 11.76 1.67
CA TRP A 161 2.50 12.76 1.73
C TRP A 161 3.76 12.33 0.96
N LEU A 162 4.19 11.07 1.16
CA LEU A 162 5.34 10.52 0.43
C LEU A 162 5.07 10.37 -1.07
N SER A 163 3.85 10.02 -1.48
CA SER A 163 3.42 10.01 -2.87
C SER A 163 3.49 11.39 -3.49
N ALA A 164 3.01 12.42 -2.79
CA ALA A 164 3.12 13.81 -3.23
C ALA A 164 4.58 14.29 -3.29
N ARG A 165 5.48 13.77 -2.44
CA ARG A 165 6.89 14.20 -2.40
C ARG A 165 7.80 13.46 -3.38
N TYR A 166 7.60 12.17 -3.61
CA TYR A 166 8.54 11.32 -4.35
C TYR A 166 7.93 10.70 -5.62
N GLY A 167 6.60 10.74 -5.80
CA GLY A 167 5.95 9.96 -6.86
C GLY A 167 5.94 8.46 -6.54
N TYR A 168 5.32 7.65 -7.38
CA TYR A 168 5.08 6.23 -7.08
C TYR A 168 6.37 5.39 -7.17
N ARG A 169 7.18 5.61 -8.21
CA ARG A 169 8.42 4.83 -8.43
C ARG A 169 9.45 4.99 -7.31
N GLN A 170 9.59 6.22 -6.80
CA GLN A 170 10.57 6.55 -5.78
C GLN A 170 9.98 6.59 -4.36
N HIS A 171 8.72 6.19 -4.19
CA HIS A 171 8.05 6.17 -2.90
C HIS A 171 8.80 5.23 -1.93
N PRO A 172 9.31 5.71 -0.78
CA PRO A 172 10.10 4.87 0.12
C PRO A 172 9.37 3.62 0.60
N ILE A 173 8.10 3.75 1.02
CA ILE A 173 7.29 2.62 1.48
C ILE A 173 7.06 1.57 0.36
N GLU A 174 6.92 2.00 -0.90
CA GLU A 174 6.81 1.08 -2.05
C GLU A 174 8.13 0.39 -2.36
N GLN A 175 9.26 1.10 -2.20
CA GLN A 175 10.59 0.51 -2.37
C GLN A 175 10.84 -0.58 -1.32
N ALA A 176 10.44 -0.34 -0.07
CA ALA A 176 10.48 -1.33 0.99
C ALA A 176 9.56 -2.52 0.68
N ALA A 177 8.34 -2.29 0.18
CA ALA A 177 7.44 -3.37 -0.22
C ALA A 177 8.03 -4.22 -1.35
N ARG A 178 8.60 -3.59 -2.38
CA ARG A 178 9.32 -4.29 -3.46
C ARG A 178 10.53 -5.07 -2.94
N LEU A 179 11.28 -4.53 -1.98
CA LEU A 179 12.40 -5.22 -1.35
C LEU A 179 11.95 -6.45 -0.56
N GLY A 180 10.89 -6.31 0.24
CA GLY A 180 10.30 -7.41 1.01
C GLY A 180 9.79 -8.53 0.11
N ALA A 181 9.12 -8.19 -0.99
CA ALA A 181 8.68 -9.16 -1.99
C ALA A 181 9.85 -9.93 -2.60
N ARG A 182 10.92 -9.24 -3.02
CA ARG A 182 12.14 -9.89 -3.57
C ARG A 182 12.77 -10.86 -2.56
N ARG A 183 12.87 -10.47 -1.28
CA ARG A 183 13.43 -11.33 -0.22
C ARG A 183 12.59 -12.59 -0.01
N ALA A 184 11.26 -12.46 -0.01
CA ALA A 184 10.35 -13.61 0.12
C ALA A 184 10.50 -14.58 -1.06
N MET A 185 10.50 -14.06 -2.30
CA MET A 185 10.64 -14.89 -3.50
C MET A 185 12.00 -15.59 -3.60
N ALA A 186 13.08 -14.96 -3.11
CA ALA A 186 14.40 -15.59 -3.06
C ALA A 186 14.45 -16.77 -2.06
N THR A 187 13.66 -16.72 -0.99
CA THR A 187 13.61 -17.79 0.02
C THR A 187 12.81 -19.00 -0.47
N GLU A 188 11.82 -18.80 -1.35
CA GLU A 188 11.02 -19.90 -1.95
C GLU A 188 11.76 -20.64 -3.09
N ALA A 189 12.87 -20.09 -3.59
CA ALA A 189 13.63 -20.67 -4.69
C ALA A 189 14.73 -21.65 -4.24
N ILE A 190 14.88 -21.84 -2.93
CA ILE A 190 15.87 -22.71 -2.26
C ILE A 190 15.12 -23.91 -1.67
#